data_AF-A0A750RYT6-F1
#
_entry.id   AF-A0A750RYT6-F1
#
_cell.length_a   1.000
_cell.length_b   1.000
_cell.length_c   1.000
_cell.angle_alpha   90.00
_cell.angle_beta   90.00
_cell.angle_gamma   90.00
#
_symmetry.space_group_name_H-M   'P 1'
#
loop_
_entity.id
_entity.type
_entity.pdbx_description
1 polymer ?
#
loop_
_entity_poly.entity_id
_entity_poly.type
_entity_poly.pdbx_seq_one_letter_code
_entity_poly.pdbx_strand_id
1 'polypeptide(L)'
;LSFPGFVPVLRHLNGGTRFANVEEGIWTVERYLSLIAGELPRLRDDETGYGPRGKDFIIHVDIPRDIENAWQVLQADTTLRSALEQRALR
;
A
#
# COMPACT_ATOMS: atom_id res chain seq x y z
N LEU A 1 2.06 -6.90 21.34
CA LEU A 1 2.50 -5.50 21.09
C LEU A 1 2.81 -5.38 19.61
N SER A 2 2.31 -4.33 18.94
CA SER A 2 2.67 -3.98 17.56
C SER A 2 3.41 -2.65 17.59
N PHE A 3 4.62 -2.60 17.03
CA PHE A 3 5.49 -1.43 17.09
C PHE A 3 6.30 -1.30 15.78
N PRO A 4 5.73 -0.69 14.73
CA PRO A 4 6.40 -0.54 13.43
C PRO A 4 7.50 0.54 13.42
N GLY A 5 7.72 1.26 14.53
CA GLY A 5 8.68 2.35 14.65
C GLY A 5 8.13 3.71 14.22
N PHE A 6 7.41 3.79 13.09
CA PHE A 6 6.75 5.01 12.63
C PHE A 6 5.56 4.71 11.70
N VAL A 7 4.74 5.73 11.43
CA VAL A 7 3.63 5.67 10.45
C VAL A 7 4.03 6.50 9.23
N PRO A 8 4.30 5.91 8.04
CA PRO A 8 4.76 6.67 6.89
C PRO A 8 3.71 7.69 6.42
N VAL A 9 4.14 8.93 6.17
CA VAL A 9 3.28 9.99 5.62
C VAL A 9 3.92 10.54 4.36
N LEU A 10 3.22 10.45 3.22
CA LEU A 10 3.63 11.09 1.98
C LEU A 10 3.08 12.52 1.91
N ARG A 11 3.91 13.46 1.46
CA ARG A 11 3.50 14.84 1.17
C ARG A 11 4.02 15.27 -0.20
N HIS A 12 3.16 15.91 -0.97
CA HIS A 12 3.55 16.57 -2.21
C HIS A 12 4.13 17.96 -1.89
N LEU A 13 5.38 18.20 -2.29
CA LEU A 13 6.14 19.40 -1.97
C LEU A 13 7.11 19.73 -3.12
N ASN A 14 7.12 20.98 -3.58
CA ASN A 14 8.03 21.48 -4.64
C ASN A 14 8.00 20.63 -5.93
N GLY A 15 6.83 20.12 -6.33
CA GLY A 15 6.66 19.31 -7.54
C GLY A 15 7.07 17.84 -7.40
N GLY A 16 7.42 17.38 -6.20
CA GLY A 16 7.76 15.97 -5.92
C GLY A 16 7.01 15.41 -4.71
N THR A 17 6.77 14.11 -4.71
CA THR A 17 6.21 13.39 -3.55
C THR A 17 7.35 12.84 -2.71
N ARG A 18 7.34 13.09 -1.40
CA ARG A 18 8.35 12.59 -0.45
C ARG A 18 7.72 12.17 0.88
N PHE A 19 8.44 11.38 1.66
CA PHE A 19 8.08 11.12 3.04
C PHE A 19 8.27 12.39 3.87
N ALA A 20 7.28 12.69 4.73
CA ALA A 20 7.24 13.91 5.52
C ALA A 20 7.86 13.74 6.91
N ASN A 21 8.05 12.50 7.36
CA ASN A 21 8.38 12.17 8.74
C ASN A 21 9.58 11.22 8.88
N VAL A 22 10.31 10.99 7.79
CA VAL A 22 11.55 10.22 7.79
C VAL A 22 12.40 10.67 6.59
N GLU A 23 13.70 10.86 6.83
CA GLU A 23 14.61 11.45 5.84
C GLU A 23 15.45 10.38 5.12
N GLU A 24 15.90 9.33 5.81
CA GLU A 24 16.81 8.33 5.25
C GLU A 24 16.52 6.90 5.75
N GLY A 25 17.12 5.89 5.10
CA GLY A 25 17.07 4.49 5.52
C GLY A 25 15.76 3.76 5.24
N ILE A 26 14.88 4.36 4.45
CA ILE A 26 13.56 3.82 4.10
C ILE A 26 13.40 3.58 2.61
N TRP A 27 12.29 2.95 2.23
CA TRP A 27 11.94 2.69 0.83
C TRP A 27 11.84 3.98 0.02
N THR A 28 12.07 3.88 -1.30
CA THR A 28 11.61 4.93 -2.21
C THR A 28 10.09 5.03 -2.16
N VAL A 29 9.55 6.20 -2.53
CA VAL A 29 8.09 6.44 -2.55
C VAL A 29 7.40 5.41 -3.43
N GLU A 30 7.98 5.09 -4.59
CA GLU A 30 7.45 4.12 -5.54
C GLU A 30 7.42 2.72 -4.95
N ARG A 31 8.48 2.30 -4.27
CA ARG A 31 8.53 0.98 -3.63
C ARG A 31 7.48 0.88 -2.53
N TYR A 32 7.32 1.93 -1.72
CA TYR A 32 6.28 1.97 -0.68
C TYR A 32 4.86 1.88 -1.26
N LEU A 33 4.57 2.64 -2.32
CA LEU A 33 3.26 2.61 -2.98
C LEU A 33 2.97 1.23 -3.60
N SER A 34 3.97 0.60 -4.22
CA SER A 34 3.86 -0.77 -4.73
C SER A 34 3.54 -1.79 -3.63
N LEU A 35 4.17 -1.66 -2.45
CA LEU A 35 3.88 -2.52 -1.30
C LEU A 35 2.44 -2.32 -0.83
N ILE A 36 2.03 -1.09 -0.52
CA ILE A 36 0.68 -0.80 0.01
C ILE A 36 -0.43 -1.22 -0.96
N ALA A 37 -0.25 -0.99 -2.26
CA ALA A 37 -1.23 -1.43 -3.27
C ALA A 37 -1.41 -2.97 -3.29
N GLY A 38 -0.34 -3.71 -3.01
CA GLY A 38 -0.33 -5.17 -3.00
C GLY A 38 -0.77 -5.82 -1.68
N GLU A 39 -0.73 -5.10 -0.55
CA GLU A 39 -1.11 -5.67 0.75
C GLU A 39 -2.63 -5.79 0.91
N LEU A 40 -3.43 -4.82 0.47
CA LEU A 40 -4.88 -4.88 0.71
C LEU A 40 -5.57 -6.13 0.13
N PRO A 41 -5.27 -6.56 -1.12
CA PRO A 41 -5.80 -7.81 -1.64
C PRO A 41 -5.42 -9.05 -0.81
N ARG A 42 -4.26 -9.04 -0.14
CA ARG A 42 -3.85 -10.14 0.75
C ARG A 42 -4.62 -10.12 2.06
N LEU A 43 -4.96 -8.95 2.58
CA LEU A 43 -5.71 -8.80 3.83
C LEU A 43 -7.19 -9.16 3.69
N ARG A 44 -7.76 -9.10 2.48
CA ARG A 44 -9.15 -9.46 2.24
C ARG A 44 -9.40 -10.93 2.62
N ASP A 45 -10.55 -11.17 3.23
CA ASP A 45 -11.01 -12.52 3.53
C ASP A 45 -11.98 -13.01 2.45
N ASP A 46 -11.42 -13.23 1.26
CA ASP A 46 -12.08 -13.77 0.08
C ASP A 46 -11.24 -14.91 -0.54
N GLU A 47 -11.72 -15.49 -1.63
CA GLU A 47 -11.11 -16.65 -2.31
C GLU A 47 -9.65 -16.43 -2.75
N THR A 48 -9.22 -15.17 -2.90
CA THR A 48 -7.87 -14.81 -3.37
C THR A 48 -6.95 -14.30 -2.26
N GLY A 49 -7.55 -13.83 -1.16
CA GLY A 49 -6.83 -13.27 -0.02
C GLY A 49 -6.26 -14.31 0.94
N TYR A 50 -5.62 -13.83 2.00
CA TYR A 50 -4.86 -14.68 2.92
C TYR A 50 -5.65 -15.09 4.15
N GLY A 51 -6.89 -14.61 4.30
CA GLY A 51 -7.80 -15.01 5.38
C GLY A 51 -8.33 -16.44 5.23
N PRO A 52 -9.13 -16.91 6.22
CA PRO A 52 -9.68 -18.27 6.24
C PRO A 52 -10.52 -18.66 5.02
N ARG A 53 -11.11 -17.68 4.30
CA ARG A 53 -11.90 -17.93 3.08
C ARG A 53 -11.05 -18.06 1.81
N GLY A 54 -9.76 -17.79 1.89
CA GLY A 54 -8.81 -17.88 0.79
C GLY A 54 -7.70 -18.87 1.12
N LYS A 55 -6.51 -18.35 1.41
CA LYS A 55 -5.30 -19.16 1.64
C LYS A 55 -5.10 -19.64 3.08
N ASP A 56 -5.88 -19.12 4.03
CA ASP A 56 -5.80 -19.50 5.45
C ASP A 56 -4.39 -19.32 6.07
N PHE A 57 -3.71 -18.22 5.71
CA PHE A 57 -2.39 -17.87 6.24
C PHE A 57 -2.47 -16.87 7.40
N ILE A 58 -3.52 -16.05 7.43
CA ILE A 58 -3.78 -15.08 8.48
C ILE A 58 -5.21 -15.22 8.99
N ILE A 59 -5.48 -14.69 10.18
CA ILE A 59 -6.84 -14.57 10.70
C ILE A 59 -7.68 -13.64 9.82
N HIS A 60 -9.00 -13.72 9.95
CA HIS A 60 -9.91 -12.74 9.38
C HIS A 60 -9.52 -11.31 9.80
N VAL A 61 -9.56 -10.38 8.83
CA VAL A 61 -9.31 -8.95 9.04
C VAL A 61 -10.52 -8.16 8.57
N ASP A 62 -11.16 -7.44 9.49
CA ASP A 62 -12.18 -6.45 9.15
C ASP A 62 -11.49 -5.22 8.52
N ILE A 63 -11.74 -4.98 7.23
CA ILE A 63 -11.20 -3.83 6.51
C ILE A 63 -12.21 -2.67 6.58
N PRO A 64 -11.86 -1.52 7.19
CA PRO A 64 -12.73 -0.36 7.23
C PRO A 64 -13.08 0.17 5.83
N ARG A 65 -14.31 0.67 5.67
CA ARG A 65 -14.83 1.13 4.36
C ARG A 65 -14.01 2.27 3.75
N ASP A 66 -13.50 3.17 4.58
CA ASP A 66 -12.62 4.27 4.15
C ASP A 66 -11.29 3.76 3.59
N ILE A 67 -10.74 2.67 4.14
CA ILE A 67 -9.55 2.01 3.61
C ILE A 67 -9.84 1.35 2.26
N GLU A 68 -10.98 0.67 2.11
CA GLU A 68 -11.42 0.10 0.83
C GLU A 68 -11.59 1.20 -0.25
N ASN A 69 -12.25 2.30 0.10
CA ASN A 69 -12.42 3.44 -0.80
C ASN A 69 -11.07 4.04 -1.20
N ALA A 70 -10.15 4.21 -0.25
CA ALA A 70 -8.80 4.74 -0.53
C ALA A 70 -8.03 3.83 -1.49
N TRP A 71 -8.13 2.51 -1.35
CA TRP A 71 -7.52 1.57 -2.27
C TRP A 71 -8.15 1.61 -3.67
N GLN A 72 -9.47 1.76 -3.78
CA GLN A 72 -10.14 1.95 -5.07
C GLN A 72 -9.64 3.21 -5.79
N VAL A 73 -9.42 4.31 -5.05
CA VAL A 73 -8.81 5.54 -5.61
C VAL A 73 -7.40 5.25 -6.14
N LEU A 74 -6.56 4.53 -5.38
CA LEU A 74 -5.22 4.15 -5.82
C LEU A 74 -5.23 3.26 -7.08
N GLN A 75 -6.17 2.33 -7.17
CA GLN A 75 -6.29 1.42 -8.32
C GLN A 75 -6.85 2.09 -9.58
N ALA A 76 -7.66 3.14 -9.42
CA ALA A 76 -8.20 3.93 -10.51
C ALA A 76 -7.19 4.96 -11.05
N ASP A 77 -6.13 5.28 -10.31
CA ASP A 77 -5.10 6.22 -10.72
C ASP A 77 -4.16 5.59 -11.77
N THR A 78 -4.49 5.80 -13.04
CA THR A 78 -3.72 5.32 -14.19
C THR A 78 -2.34 5.94 -14.28
N THR A 79 -2.16 7.17 -13.78
CA THR A 79 -0.86 7.86 -13.75
C THR A 79 0.06 7.18 -12.76
N LEU A 80 -0.44 6.90 -11.56
CA LEU A 80 0.30 6.18 -10.53
C LEU A 80 0.64 4.76 -10.99
N ARG A 81 -0.33 4.02 -11.54
CA ARG A 81 -0.10 2.65 -12.03
C ARG A 81 0.96 2.58 -13.12
N SER A 82 0.88 3.48 -14.10
CA SER A 82 1.86 3.58 -15.17
C SER A 82 3.25 3.90 -14.62
N ALA A 83 3.35 4.81 -13.65
CA ALA A 83 4.62 5.17 -13.01
C ALA A 83 5.25 4.00 -12.23
N LEU A 84 4.42 3.18 -11.56
CA LEU A 84 4.88 1.99 -10.83
C LEU A 84 5.33 0.87 -11.78
N GLU A 85 4.57 0.59 -12.85
CA GLU A 85 4.88 -0.46 -13.83
C GLU A 85 6.17 -0.16 -14.62
N GLN A 86 6.36 1.09 -15.06
CA GLN A 86 7.57 1.51 -15.80
C GLN A 86 8.87 1.40 -14.97
N ARG A 87 8.76 1.46 -13.64
CA ARG A 87 9.91 1.38 -12.73
C ARG A 87 10.14 -0.01 -12.15
N ALA A 88 9.11 -0.87 -12.10
CA ALA A 88 9.26 -2.27 -11.71
C ALA A 88 9.99 -3.12 -12.78
N LEU A 89 10.05 -2.63 -14.03
CA LEU A 89 10.74 -3.25 -15.17
C LEU A 89 12.20 -2.77 -15.32
N ARG A 90 12.73 -1.97 -14.39
CA ARG A 90 14.12 -1.50 -14.35
C ARG A 90 14.83 -2.08 -13.14
#